data_AF-A0A0Q9XC80-F1
#
_entry.id   AF-A0A0Q9XC80-F1
#
_cell.length_a   1.000
_cell.length_b   1.000
_cell.length_c   1.000
_cell.angle_alpha   90.00
_cell.angle_beta   90.00
_cell.angle_gamma   90.00
#
_symmetry.space_group_name_H-M   'P 1'
#
loop_
_entity.id
_entity.type
_entity.pdbx_description
1 polymer ?
#
loop_
_entity_poly.entity_id
_entity_poly.type
_entity_poly.pdbx_seq_one_letter_code
_entity_poly.pdbx_strand_id
1 'polypeptide(L)'
;MWLQLVPGIVSCIIFTCTPESPKYYLSVGKPDKAYAVLEKCCRSSKGKDVTLKSLGIDSLRPPETYALETTKTGCARVWEETKPIFTPPILKPMMLITVTLFLLFATGFGLTVWIPRALKWGNDIHKELILCDMIDEAHAKNITFTESPCHLSMRTLHASIYLGACAILFSVLITVLFVWTHRKIILLLMASLSVAGGLMLNFVKIHELVIVGCVFLTVPALSSIRLALSVLIDAIPTHLRSKAVSLATMFGRVGVLVASMYVGYTLSWNCFVTFNMFVVFMTGVILLVSLLPFDGRTGSRTAL
;
A
#
# COMPACT_ATOMS: atom_id res chain seq x y z
N MET A 1 -12.15 -21.74 9.27
CA MET A 1 -12.96 -20.53 8.97
C MET A 1 -13.11 -19.63 10.20
N TRP A 2 -13.55 -20.14 11.35
CA TRP A 2 -13.75 -19.34 12.59
C TRP A 2 -12.52 -18.61 13.14
N LEU A 3 -11.32 -19.17 13.01
CA LEU A 3 -10.07 -18.50 13.43
C LEU A 3 -9.81 -17.15 12.74
N GLN A 4 -10.33 -16.96 11.51
CA GLN A 4 -10.18 -15.68 10.79
C GLN A 4 -11.05 -14.56 11.38
N LEU A 5 -12.08 -14.90 12.17
CA LEU A 5 -12.97 -13.93 12.83
C LEU A 5 -12.41 -13.43 14.16
N VAL A 6 -11.46 -14.13 14.76
CA VAL A 6 -10.90 -13.81 16.09
C VAL A 6 -10.40 -12.36 16.16
N PRO A 7 -9.60 -11.83 15.20
CA PRO A 7 -9.16 -10.43 15.26
C PRO A 7 -10.31 -9.43 15.21
N GLY A 8 -11.39 -9.75 14.48
CA GLY A 8 -12.57 -8.89 14.37
C GLY A 8 -13.38 -8.84 15.67
N ILE A 9 -13.58 -9.99 16.31
CA ILE A 9 -14.28 -10.09 17.61
C ILE A 9 -13.48 -9.36 18.69
N VAL A 10 -12.16 -9.60 18.76
CA VAL A 10 -11.27 -8.91 19.70
C VAL A 10 -11.31 -7.39 19.48
N SER A 11 -11.28 -6.94 18.22
CA SER A 11 -11.38 -5.51 17.89
C SER A 11 -12.72 -4.90 18.35
N CYS A 12 -13.83 -5.63 18.18
CA CYS A 12 -15.15 -5.19 18.65
C CYS A 12 -15.18 -4.98 20.17
N ILE A 13 -14.65 -5.95 20.93
CA ILE A 13 -14.56 -5.87 22.40
C ILE A 13 -13.70 -4.66 22.81
N ILE A 14 -12.54 -4.46 22.18
CA ILE A 14 -11.66 -3.31 22.47
C ILE A 14 -12.36 -1.98 22.16
N PHE A 15 -13.12 -1.89 21.07
CA PHE A 15 -13.87 -0.66 20.74
C PHE A 15 -14.94 -0.32 21.77
N THR A 16 -15.60 -1.31 22.40
CA THR A 16 -16.54 -1.02 23.50
C THR A 16 -15.86 -0.44 24.74
N CYS A 17 -14.56 -0.73 24.94
CA CYS A 17 -13.79 -0.26 26.09
C CYS A 17 -13.05 1.07 25.85
N THR A 18 -12.94 1.53 24.60
CA THR A 18 -12.16 2.72 24.25
C THR A 18 -13.06 3.96 24.13
N PRO A 19 -12.66 5.11 24.69
CA PRO A 19 -13.44 6.32 24.57
C PRO A 19 -13.38 6.85 23.14
N GLU A 20 -14.46 7.52 22.71
CA GLU A 20 -14.51 8.25 21.45
C GLU A 20 -13.40 9.30 21.31
N SER A 21 -12.95 9.55 20.08
CA SER A 21 -11.80 10.42 19.84
C SER A 21 -12.07 11.87 20.31
N PRO A 22 -11.09 12.56 20.94
CA PRO A 22 -11.24 13.97 21.32
C PRO A 22 -11.59 14.88 20.13
N LYS A 23 -11.07 14.56 18.94
CA LYS A 23 -11.36 15.28 17.70
C LYS A 23 -12.84 15.22 17.32
N TYR A 24 -13.49 14.06 17.51
CA TYR A 24 -14.92 13.91 17.28
C TYR A 24 -15.73 14.78 18.26
N TYR A 25 -15.40 14.73 19.56
CA TYR A 25 -16.09 15.56 20.56
C TYR A 25 -15.97 17.06 20.26
N LEU A 26 -14.81 17.54 19.80
CA LEU A 26 -14.65 18.92 19.35
C LEU A 26 -15.53 19.23 18.13
N SER A 27 -15.65 18.31 17.17
CA SER A 27 -16.47 18.51 15.96
C SER A 27 -17.98 18.58 16.24
N VAL A 28 -18.45 17.96 17.33
CA VAL A 28 -19.87 17.98 17.76
C VAL A 28 -20.13 19.08 18.80
N GLY A 29 -19.17 19.99 19.03
CA GLY A 29 -19.33 21.10 19.97
C GLY A 29 -19.34 20.69 21.45
N LYS A 30 -18.68 19.58 21.82
CA LYS A 30 -18.56 19.08 23.20
C LYS A 30 -17.10 19.16 23.70
N PRO A 31 -16.55 20.38 23.90
CA PRO A 31 -15.13 20.56 24.25
C PRO A 31 -14.76 19.97 25.62
N ASP A 32 -15.67 19.98 26.60
CA ASP A 32 -15.42 19.43 27.93
C ASP A 32 -15.19 17.91 27.89
N LYS A 33 -15.98 17.20 27.09
CA LYS A 33 -15.79 15.75 26.87
C LYS A 33 -14.48 15.47 26.13
N ALA A 34 -14.13 16.31 25.16
CA ALA A 34 -12.85 16.20 24.47
C ALA A 34 -11.67 16.37 25.43
N TYR A 35 -11.75 17.35 26.34
CA TYR A 35 -10.74 17.62 27.35
C TYR A 35 -10.60 16.44 28.32
N ALA A 36 -11.71 15.91 28.85
CA ALA A 36 -11.70 14.78 29.77
C ALA A 36 -11.08 13.51 29.15
N VAL A 37 -11.40 13.21 27.88
CA VAL A 37 -10.80 12.07 27.17
C VAL A 37 -9.31 12.30 26.94
N LEU A 38 -8.92 13.49 26.51
CA LEU A 38 -7.51 13.82 26.29
C LEU A 38 -6.72 13.78 27.61
N GLU A 39 -7.32 14.20 28.72
CA GLU A 39 -6.74 14.12 30.06
C GLU A 39 -6.53 12.66 30.49
N LYS A 40 -7.54 11.80 30.28
CA LYS A 40 -7.43 10.36 30.55
C LYS A 40 -6.29 9.73 29.75
N CYS A 41 -6.17 10.08 28.46
CA CYS A 41 -5.07 9.62 27.61
C CYS A 41 -3.71 10.12 28.12
N CYS A 42 -3.61 11.40 28.53
CA CYS A 42 -2.39 11.98 29.08
C CYS A 42 -1.94 11.26 30.36
N ARG A 43 -2.86 11.06 31.32
CA ARG A 43 -2.59 10.34 32.57
C ARG A 43 -2.19 8.89 32.31
N SER A 44 -2.81 8.23 31.32
CA SER A 44 -2.46 6.85 30.94
C SER A 44 -1.08 6.73 30.31
N SER A 45 -0.57 7.78 29.66
CA SER A 45 0.73 7.75 28.98
C SER A 45 1.88 8.31 29.81
N LYS A 46 1.65 9.34 30.63
CA LYS A 46 2.70 10.05 31.40
C LYS A 46 2.67 9.78 32.90
N GLY A 47 1.68 9.03 33.39
CA GLY A 47 1.47 8.80 34.81
C GLY A 47 0.38 9.70 35.41
N LYS A 48 -0.11 9.32 36.60
CA LYS A 48 -1.30 9.92 37.23
C LYS A 48 -1.12 11.39 37.61
N ASP A 49 0.12 11.84 37.83
CA ASP A 49 0.42 13.20 38.31
C ASP A 49 0.46 14.24 37.18
N VAL A 50 0.47 13.83 35.91
CA VAL A 50 0.50 14.74 34.77
C VAL A 50 -0.92 14.99 34.26
N THR A 51 -1.42 16.20 34.52
CA THR A 51 -2.70 16.69 34.00
C THR A 51 -2.48 17.62 32.80
N LEU A 52 -3.49 17.77 31.95
CA LEU A 52 -3.44 18.75 30.85
C LEU A 52 -3.17 20.17 31.37
N LYS A 53 -3.70 20.49 32.55
CA LYS A 53 -3.47 21.77 33.23
C LYS A 53 -2.00 21.95 33.65
N SER A 54 -1.33 20.89 34.14
CA SER A 54 0.12 20.93 34.43
C SER A 54 0.99 21.12 33.18
N LEU A 55 0.43 20.88 31.99
CA LEU A 55 1.09 21.12 30.70
C LEU A 55 0.73 22.49 30.10
N GLY A 56 -0.02 23.34 30.82
CA GLY A 56 -0.45 24.66 30.36
C GLY A 56 -1.57 24.64 29.32
N ILE A 57 -2.33 23.56 29.23
CA ILE A 57 -3.47 23.43 28.30
C ILE A 57 -4.76 23.63 29.10
N ASP A 58 -5.34 24.83 29.01
CA ASP A 58 -6.57 25.19 29.74
C ASP A 58 -7.86 24.96 28.94
N SER A 59 -7.79 24.98 27.61
CA SER A 59 -8.95 24.73 26.74
C SER A 59 -8.55 24.17 25.38
N LEU A 60 -9.46 23.41 24.77
CA LEU A 60 -9.32 22.90 23.42
C LEU A 60 -10.15 23.76 22.46
N ARG A 61 -9.53 24.29 21.40
CA ARG A 61 -10.26 24.99 20.34
C ARG A 61 -10.79 24.01 19.29
N PRO A 62 -12.01 24.24 18.76
CA PRO A 62 -12.46 23.57 17.55
C PRO A 62 -11.50 23.90 16.39
N PRO A 63 -11.21 22.94 15.49
CA PRO A 63 -10.49 23.25 14.26
C PRO A 63 -11.28 24.28 13.41
N GLU A 64 -10.60 25.33 12.92
CA GLU A 64 -11.20 26.42 12.13
C GLU A 64 -11.99 25.94 10.89
N THR A 65 -11.72 24.72 10.43
CA THR A 65 -12.30 24.14 9.21
C THR A 65 -13.79 23.76 9.33
N TYR A 66 -14.37 23.72 10.54
CA TYR A 66 -15.77 23.28 10.71
C TYR A 66 -16.81 24.39 10.53
N ALA A 67 -16.39 25.64 10.26
CA ALA A 67 -17.26 26.81 10.18
C ALA A 67 -17.86 27.09 8.79
N LEU A 68 -17.74 26.18 7.82
CA LEU A 68 -18.44 26.30 6.54
C LEU A 68 -19.77 25.55 6.59
N GLU A 69 -20.82 26.26 7.00
CA GLU A 69 -22.20 25.87 6.75
C GLU A 69 -22.42 25.80 5.23
N THR A 70 -22.17 24.62 4.64
CA THR A 70 -22.48 24.36 3.24
C THR A 70 -23.94 23.95 3.14
N THR A 71 -24.75 24.78 2.48
CA THR A 71 -26.18 24.56 2.21
C THR A 71 -26.44 23.44 1.19
N LYS A 72 -25.38 22.86 0.61
CA LYS A 72 -25.47 21.79 -0.41
C LYS A 72 -25.48 20.41 0.24
N THR A 73 -26.36 19.54 -0.25
CA THR A 73 -26.51 18.16 0.23
C THR A 73 -25.95 17.15 -0.78
N GLY A 74 -25.51 15.99 -0.29
CA GLY A 74 -25.08 14.85 -1.12
C GLY A 74 -23.78 15.07 -1.91
N CYS A 75 -23.75 14.59 -3.16
CA CYS A 75 -22.56 14.60 -4.02
C CYS A 75 -22.01 15.99 -4.31
N ALA A 76 -22.87 17.02 -4.34
CA ALA A 76 -22.44 18.40 -4.55
C ALA A 76 -21.51 18.90 -3.44
N ARG A 77 -21.81 18.55 -2.18
CA ARG A 77 -20.95 18.87 -1.03
C ARG A 77 -19.62 18.13 -1.11
N VAL A 78 -19.66 16.83 -1.40
CA VAL A 78 -18.43 16.02 -1.56
C VAL A 78 -17.55 16.61 -2.66
N TRP A 79 -18.15 17.05 -3.76
CA TRP A 79 -17.43 17.68 -4.86
C TRP A 79 -16.78 19.00 -4.44
N GLU A 80 -17.52 19.91 -3.80
CA GLU A 80 -16.95 21.19 -3.32
C GLU A 80 -15.79 20.99 -2.34
N GLU A 81 -15.92 20.02 -1.46
CA GLU A 81 -14.95 19.65 -0.45
C GLU A 81 -13.70 18.95 -1.03
N THR A 82 -13.80 18.38 -2.23
CA THR A 82 -12.72 17.62 -2.90
C THR A 82 -12.08 18.41 -4.04
N LYS A 83 -12.82 19.34 -4.65
CA LYS A 83 -12.34 20.23 -5.73
C LYS A 83 -10.96 20.86 -5.44
N PRO A 84 -10.63 21.31 -4.21
CA PRO A 84 -9.32 21.88 -3.91
C PRO A 84 -8.13 20.94 -4.17
N ILE A 85 -8.34 19.62 -4.16
CA ILE A 85 -7.31 18.62 -4.47
C ILE A 85 -6.97 18.63 -5.96
N PHE A 86 -7.94 18.95 -6.81
CA PHE A 86 -7.80 18.98 -8.26
C PHE A 86 -7.39 20.35 -8.80
N THR A 87 -7.09 21.31 -7.93
CA THR A 87 -6.61 22.64 -8.32
C THR A 87 -5.10 22.78 -8.13
N PRO A 88 -4.40 23.57 -8.97
CA PRO A 88 -3.02 23.93 -8.72
C PRO A 88 -2.90 24.73 -7.40
N PRO A 89 -1.79 24.61 -6.64
CA PRO A 89 -0.57 23.84 -6.93
C PRO A 89 -0.65 22.34 -6.57
N ILE A 90 -1.71 21.89 -5.89
CA ILE A 90 -1.84 20.55 -5.28
C ILE A 90 -2.03 19.44 -6.33
N LEU A 91 -2.64 19.76 -7.48
CA LEU A 91 -2.95 18.78 -8.52
C LEU A 91 -1.73 17.96 -9.00
N LYS A 92 -0.58 18.62 -9.21
CA LYS A 92 0.64 17.95 -9.73
C LYS A 92 1.16 16.86 -8.79
N PRO A 93 1.50 17.15 -7.51
CA PRO A 93 1.95 16.12 -6.58
C PRO A 93 0.88 15.06 -6.34
N MET A 94 -0.40 15.45 -6.26
CA MET A 94 -1.51 14.50 -6.10
C MET A 94 -1.54 13.48 -7.25
N MET A 95 -1.49 13.93 -8.50
CA MET A 95 -1.51 13.05 -9.68
C MET A 95 -0.29 12.14 -9.73
N LEU A 96 0.92 12.69 -9.54
CA LEU A 96 2.16 11.90 -9.56
C LEU A 96 2.14 10.77 -8.53
N ILE A 97 1.74 11.08 -7.29
CA ILE A 97 1.71 10.09 -6.20
C ILE A 97 0.55 9.10 -6.40
N THR A 98 -0.60 9.54 -6.90
CA THR A 98 -1.74 8.66 -7.16
C THR A 98 -1.43 7.64 -8.26
N VAL A 99 -0.79 8.05 -9.36
CA VAL A 99 -0.35 7.13 -10.41
C VAL A 99 0.75 6.19 -9.88
N THR A 100 1.68 6.70 -9.07
CA THR A 100 2.69 5.86 -8.40
C THR A 100 2.02 4.80 -7.53
N LEU A 101 1.03 5.17 -6.71
CA LEU A 101 0.27 4.23 -5.88
C LEU A 101 -0.50 3.22 -6.74
N PHE A 102 -1.13 3.65 -7.84
CA PHE A 102 -1.79 2.73 -8.78
C PHE A 102 -0.83 1.62 -9.25
N LEU A 103 0.37 1.99 -9.71
CA LEU A 103 1.38 1.04 -10.19
C LEU A 103 1.92 0.15 -9.07
N LEU A 104 2.18 0.71 -7.88
CA LEU A 104 2.63 -0.06 -6.72
C LEU A 104 1.58 -1.07 -6.23
N PHE A 105 0.30 -0.70 -6.21
CA PHE A 105 -0.79 -1.63 -5.87
C PHE A 105 -0.98 -2.69 -6.96
N ALA A 106 -0.93 -2.31 -8.24
CA ALA A 106 -1.01 -3.22 -9.37
C ALA A 106 0.07 -4.30 -9.30
N THR A 107 1.33 -3.93 -9.12
CA THR A 107 2.45 -4.88 -8.99
C THR A 107 2.45 -5.60 -7.64
N GLY A 108 2.29 -4.87 -6.53
CA GLY A 108 2.48 -5.40 -5.18
C GLY A 108 1.32 -6.24 -4.64
N PHE A 109 0.07 -5.98 -5.06
CA PHE A 109 -1.08 -6.82 -4.73
C PHE A 109 -1.60 -7.58 -5.94
N GLY A 110 -1.77 -6.89 -7.07
CA GLY A 110 -2.37 -7.48 -8.27
C GLY A 110 -1.59 -8.69 -8.78
N LEU A 111 -0.29 -8.54 -9.05
CA LEU A 111 0.54 -9.66 -9.51
C LEU A 111 0.76 -10.73 -8.42
N THR A 112 0.97 -10.30 -7.17
CA THR A 112 1.28 -11.18 -6.03
C THR A 112 0.27 -12.30 -5.83
N VAL A 113 -1.02 -12.04 -6.05
CA VAL A 113 -2.09 -13.06 -5.93
C VAL A 113 -1.94 -14.18 -6.97
N TRP A 114 -1.32 -13.89 -8.11
CA TRP A 114 -1.12 -14.85 -9.19
C TRP A 114 0.18 -15.64 -9.07
N ILE A 115 1.14 -15.21 -8.25
CA ILE A 115 2.45 -15.87 -8.11
C ILE A 115 2.32 -17.34 -7.69
N PRO A 116 1.53 -17.73 -6.67
CA PRO A 116 1.38 -19.14 -6.31
C PRO A 116 0.80 -19.99 -7.44
N ARG A 117 -0.12 -19.42 -8.24
CA ARG A 117 -0.70 -20.10 -9.40
C ARG A 117 0.32 -20.28 -10.52
N ALA A 118 1.07 -19.23 -10.85
CA ALA A 118 2.11 -19.28 -11.87
C ALA A 118 3.20 -20.32 -11.51
N LEU A 119 3.61 -20.37 -10.25
CA LEU A 119 4.60 -21.33 -9.76
C LEU A 119 4.08 -22.77 -9.70
N LYS A 120 2.76 -22.96 -9.49
CA LYS A 120 2.15 -24.29 -9.52
C LYS A 120 2.29 -24.94 -10.90
N TRP A 121 2.04 -24.20 -11.98
CA TRP A 121 2.20 -24.71 -13.34
C TRP A 121 3.63 -25.16 -13.64
N GLY A 122 4.64 -24.46 -13.11
CA GLY A 122 6.04 -24.88 -13.26
C GLY A 122 6.42 -26.09 -12.41
N ASN A 123 5.72 -26.37 -11.31
CA ASN A 123 6.06 -27.49 -10.43
C ASN A 123 5.66 -28.86 -11.00
N ASP A 124 4.61 -28.90 -11.83
CA ASP A 124 4.14 -30.13 -12.46
C ASP A 124 5.06 -30.57 -13.62
N ILE A 125 5.99 -29.69 -14.02
CA ILE A 125 6.99 -29.96 -15.05
C ILE A 125 8.35 -30.08 -14.34
N HIS A 126 8.83 -31.31 -14.18
CA HIS A 126 10.14 -31.61 -13.59
C HIS A 126 11.32 -31.23 -14.52
N LYS A 127 11.36 -30.01 -15.04
CA LYS A 127 12.42 -29.47 -15.89
C LYS A 127 12.81 -28.06 -15.47
N GLU A 128 14.10 -27.78 -15.58
CA GLU A 128 14.66 -26.43 -15.39
C GLU A 128 14.46 -25.60 -16.66
N LEU A 129 13.37 -24.85 -16.67
CA LEU A 129 12.93 -23.99 -17.77
C LEU A 129 12.81 -22.55 -17.27
N ILE A 130 12.79 -21.60 -18.18
CA ILE A 130 12.46 -20.21 -17.82
C ILE A 130 10.98 -20.18 -17.42
N LEU A 131 10.60 -19.27 -16.52
CA LEU A 131 9.23 -19.19 -15.98
C LEU A 131 8.14 -19.26 -17.07
N CYS A 132 8.33 -18.58 -18.19
CA CYS A 132 7.33 -18.59 -19.26
C CYS A 132 7.33 -19.87 -20.09
N ASP A 133 8.50 -20.46 -20.36
CA ASP A 133 8.59 -21.77 -21.01
C ASP A 133 7.94 -22.87 -20.15
N MET A 134 8.04 -22.75 -18.81
CA MET A 134 7.33 -23.64 -17.87
C MET A 134 5.81 -23.55 -18.05
N ILE A 135 5.27 -22.34 -18.20
CA ILE A 135 3.82 -22.12 -18.34
C ILE A 135 3.34 -22.60 -19.71
N ASP A 136 4.10 -22.34 -20.77
CA ASP A 136 3.76 -22.77 -22.13
C ASP A 136 3.79 -24.30 -22.25
N GLU A 137 4.78 -24.98 -21.64
CA GLU A 137 4.83 -26.44 -21.62
C GLU A 137 3.67 -27.05 -20.78
N ALA A 138 3.21 -26.36 -19.72
CA ALA A 138 2.07 -26.81 -18.92
C ALA A 138 0.77 -26.78 -19.74
N HIS A 139 0.61 -25.72 -20.54
CA HIS A 139 -0.50 -25.57 -21.46
C HIS A 139 -0.44 -26.58 -22.61
N ALA A 140 0.72 -26.78 -23.22
CA ALA A 140 0.90 -27.74 -24.31
C ALA A 140 0.57 -29.17 -23.89
N LYS A 141 0.84 -29.53 -22.63
CA LYS A 141 0.50 -30.84 -22.06
C LYS A 141 -0.99 -31.01 -21.73
N ASN A 142 -1.84 -30.00 -22.00
CA ASN A 142 -3.24 -29.96 -21.57
C ASN A 142 -3.38 -30.38 -20.10
N ILE A 143 -2.49 -29.88 -19.23
CA ILE A 143 -2.67 -29.99 -17.78
C ILE A 143 -3.77 -29.00 -17.40
N THR A 144 -4.97 -29.20 -17.95
CA THR A 144 -6.21 -28.78 -17.31
C THR A 144 -6.30 -29.59 -16.06
N PHE A 145 -6.48 -28.92 -14.92
CA PHE A 145 -6.81 -29.56 -13.65
C PHE A 145 -8.09 -30.39 -13.82
N THR A 146 -7.98 -31.62 -14.32
CA THR A 146 -8.96 -32.66 -14.05
C THR A 146 -9.01 -32.79 -12.54
N GLU A 147 -10.18 -32.46 -12.00
CA GLU A 147 -10.53 -32.60 -10.59
C GLU A 147 -10.01 -33.92 -10.03
N SER A 148 -8.89 -33.85 -9.30
CA SER A 148 -8.47 -34.87 -8.34
C SER A 148 -7.71 -34.14 -7.23
N PRO A 149 -7.71 -34.71 -6.02
CA PRO A 149 -8.00 -34.00 -4.77
C PRO A 149 -7.04 -32.85 -4.53
N CYS A 150 -7.51 -31.84 -3.79
CA CYS A 150 -6.76 -30.66 -3.34
C CYS A 150 -5.35 -31.01 -2.80
N HIS A 151 -4.39 -31.20 -3.71
CA HIS A 151 -3.01 -31.57 -3.39
C HIS A 151 -2.17 -30.32 -3.52
N LEU A 152 -2.06 -29.60 -2.42
CA LEU A 152 -1.17 -28.46 -2.31
C LEU A 152 0.26 -28.99 -2.22
N SER A 153 1.02 -28.86 -3.30
CA SER A 153 2.45 -29.19 -3.30
C SER A 153 3.18 -28.36 -2.23
N MET A 154 4.03 -28.99 -1.44
CA MET A 154 4.87 -28.31 -0.42
C MET A 154 5.71 -27.17 -1.04
N ARG A 155 6.08 -27.29 -2.32
CA ARG A 155 6.81 -26.23 -3.04
C ARG A 155 5.96 -24.97 -3.26
N THR A 156 4.68 -25.11 -3.58
CA THR A 156 3.75 -23.97 -3.71
C THR A 156 3.48 -23.30 -2.35
N LEU A 157 3.44 -24.10 -1.28
CA LEU A 157 3.34 -23.58 0.08
C LEU A 157 4.60 -22.79 0.48
N HIS A 158 5.79 -23.30 0.19
CA HIS A 158 7.06 -22.60 0.44
C HIS A 158 7.11 -21.24 -0.25
N ALA A 159 6.71 -21.15 -1.52
CA ALA A 159 6.68 -19.86 -2.24
C ALA A 159 5.77 -18.81 -1.54
N SER A 160 4.62 -19.24 -1.02
CA SER A 160 3.71 -18.36 -0.29
C SER A 160 4.28 -17.93 1.07
N ILE A 161 4.98 -18.84 1.76
CA ILE A 161 5.69 -18.54 3.02
C ILE A 161 6.84 -17.55 2.76
N TYR A 162 7.65 -17.78 1.72
CA TYR A 162 8.75 -16.87 1.36
C TYR A 162 8.24 -15.48 1.02
N LEU A 163 7.17 -15.38 0.23
CA LEU A 163 6.54 -14.11 -0.08
C LEU A 163 6.11 -13.35 1.19
N GLY A 164 5.43 -14.02 2.12
CA GLY A 164 4.99 -13.42 3.39
C GLY A 164 6.17 -13.02 4.30
N ALA A 165 7.16 -13.90 4.44
CA ALA A 165 8.35 -13.64 5.24
C ALA A 165 9.18 -12.48 4.68
N CYS A 166 9.42 -12.47 3.36
CA CYS A 166 10.11 -11.37 2.68
C CYS A 166 9.31 -10.07 2.81
N ALA A 167 7.99 -10.07 2.72
CA ALA A 167 7.19 -8.86 2.91
C ALA A 167 7.39 -8.22 4.28
N ILE A 168 7.51 -9.03 5.34
CA ILE A 168 7.84 -8.55 6.68
C ILE A 168 9.27 -7.99 6.71
N LEU A 169 10.24 -8.74 6.18
CA LEU A 169 11.65 -8.33 6.15
C LEU A 169 11.86 -7.01 5.39
N PHE A 170 11.26 -6.85 4.21
CA PHE A 170 11.33 -5.62 3.43
C PHE A 170 10.64 -4.44 4.14
N SER A 171 9.53 -4.69 4.85
CA SER A 171 8.86 -3.64 5.63
C SER A 171 9.73 -3.14 6.80
N VAL A 172 10.43 -4.06 7.49
CA VAL A 172 11.42 -3.71 8.52
C VAL A 172 12.60 -2.98 7.89
N LEU A 173 13.11 -3.46 6.75
CA LEU A 173 14.21 -2.83 6.02
C LEU A 173 13.89 -1.39 5.62
N ILE A 174 12.69 -1.13 5.07
CA ILE A 174 12.24 0.23 4.75
C ILE A 174 12.24 1.11 6.00
N THR A 175 11.76 0.59 7.13
CA THR A 175 11.71 1.33 8.40
C THR A 175 13.11 1.69 8.89
N VAL A 176 14.07 0.77 8.79
CA VAL A 176 15.47 1.01 9.14
C VAL A 176 16.10 2.02 8.17
N LEU A 177 15.93 1.84 6.86
CA LEU A 177 16.46 2.75 5.85
C LEU A 177 15.89 4.16 5.99
N PHE A 178 14.64 4.31 6.42
CA PHE A 178 13.99 5.59 6.67
C PHE A 178 14.69 6.42 7.76
N VAL A 179 15.39 5.78 8.71
CA VAL A 179 16.19 6.51 9.71
C VAL A 179 17.35 7.24 9.01
N TRP A 180 18.04 6.57 8.09
CA TRP A 180 19.30 7.04 7.50
C TRP A 180 19.14 7.80 6.18
N THR A 181 18.04 7.57 5.45
CA THR A 181 17.88 8.05 4.06
C THR A 181 16.55 8.77 3.83
N HIS A 182 16.46 9.52 2.73
CA HIS A 182 15.24 10.22 2.32
C HIS A 182 14.25 9.25 1.65
N ARG A 183 12.95 9.51 1.82
CA ARG A 183 11.85 8.67 1.27
C ARG A 183 11.96 8.47 -0.24
N LYS A 184 12.34 9.51 -0.98
CA LYS A 184 12.56 9.44 -2.44
C LYS A 184 13.61 8.40 -2.82
N ILE A 185 14.74 8.36 -2.10
CA ILE A 185 15.83 7.41 -2.37
C ILE A 185 15.36 5.99 -2.09
N ILE A 186 14.65 5.77 -0.98
CA ILE A 186 14.13 4.44 -0.63
C ILE A 186 13.13 3.95 -1.68
N LEU A 187 12.22 4.82 -2.15
CA LEU A 187 11.27 4.47 -3.23
C LEU A 187 12.00 4.10 -4.53
N LEU A 188 13.05 4.84 -4.90
CA LEU A 188 13.86 4.53 -6.09
C LEU A 188 14.61 3.19 -5.95
N LEU A 189 15.19 2.92 -4.78
CA LEU A 189 15.90 1.66 -4.50
C LEU A 189 14.95 0.45 -4.52
N MET A 190 13.75 0.57 -3.95
CA MET A 190 12.78 -0.52 -3.94
C MET A 190 12.21 -0.75 -5.34
N ALA A 191 11.95 0.31 -6.10
CA ALA A 191 11.47 0.19 -7.48
C ALA A 191 12.54 -0.40 -8.41
N SER A 192 13.82 -0.02 -8.26
CA SER A 192 14.92 -0.60 -9.04
C SER A 192 15.13 -2.07 -8.72
N LEU A 193 14.98 -2.46 -7.46
CA LEU A 193 15.02 -3.85 -7.05
C LEU A 193 13.88 -4.68 -7.66
N SER A 194 12.67 -4.12 -7.74
CA SER A 194 11.55 -4.74 -8.46
C SER A 194 11.82 -4.90 -9.95
N VAL A 195 12.40 -3.89 -10.61
CA VAL A 195 12.80 -3.98 -12.02
C VAL A 195 13.85 -5.08 -12.21
N ALA A 196 14.88 -5.14 -11.36
CA ALA A 196 15.92 -6.16 -11.42
C ALA A 196 15.33 -7.57 -11.24
N GLY A 197 14.43 -7.76 -10.27
CA GLY A 197 13.74 -9.02 -10.03
C GLY A 197 12.91 -9.48 -11.23
N GLY A 198 12.18 -8.56 -11.87
CA GLY A 198 11.39 -8.89 -13.07
C GLY A 198 12.25 -9.17 -14.30
N LEU A 199 13.35 -8.45 -14.51
CA LEU A 199 14.30 -8.74 -15.59
C LEU A 199 14.99 -10.09 -15.41
N MET A 200 15.32 -10.45 -14.16
CA MET A 200 15.91 -11.74 -13.81
C MET A 200 15.03 -12.92 -14.25
N LEU A 201 13.69 -12.78 -14.19
CA LEU A 201 12.75 -13.82 -14.63
C LEU A 201 12.87 -14.19 -16.11
N ASN A 202 13.45 -13.32 -16.95
CA ASN A 202 13.62 -13.61 -18.38
C ASN A 202 14.82 -14.54 -18.67
N PHE A 203 15.74 -14.73 -17.73
CA PHE A 203 16.98 -15.47 -17.95
C PHE A 203 17.13 -16.71 -17.09
N VAL A 204 16.47 -16.72 -15.92
CA VAL A 204 16.65 -17.75 -14.90
C VAL A 204 15.82 -18.99 -15.21
N LYS A 205 16.48 -20.15 -15.11
CA LYS A 205 15.87 -21.48 -15.31
C LYS A 205 15.70 -22.29 -14.01
N ILE A 206 16.46 -21.93 -12.98
CA ILE A 206 16.47 -22.63 -11.69
C ILE A 206 15.21 -22.23 -10.91
N HIS A 207 14.39 -23.21 -10.52
CA HIS A 207 13.11 -23.00 -9.85
C HIS A 207 13.20 -22.07 -8.62
N GLU A 208 14.18 -22.29 -7.74
CA GLU A 208 14.38 -21.45 -6.55
C GLU A 208 14.68 -19.98 -6.92
N LEU A 209 15.49 -19.76 -7.95
CA LEU A 209 15.81 -18.42 -8.43
C LEU A 209 14.60 -17.76 -9.13
N VAL A 210 13.69 -18.54 -9.72
CA VAL A 210 12.41 -18.02 -10.24
C VAL A 210 11.53 -17.51 -9.10
N ILE A 211 11.42 -18.27 -7.99
CA ILE A 211 10.69 -17.81 -6.79
C ILE A 211 11.29 -16.51 -6.28
N VAL A 212 12.63 -16.46 -6.19
CA VAL A 212 13.36 -15.26 -5.76
C VAL A 212 13.07 -14.07 -6.69
N GLY A 213 13.09 -14.26 -8.01
CA GLY A 213 12.73 -13.23 -8.99
C GLY A 213 11.30 -12.70 -8.81
N CYS A 214 10.33 -13.60 -8.60
CA CYS A 214 8.93 -13.23 -8.32
C CYS A 214 8.79 -12.43 -7.01
N VAL A 215 9.53 -12.82 -5.97
CA VAL A 215 9.57 -12.11 -4.68
C VAL A 215 10.16 -10.71 -4.88
N PHE A 216 11.32 -10.60 -5.54
CA PHE A 216 11.95 -9.30 -5.79
C PHE A 216 11.11 -8.41 -6.68
N LEU A 217 10.36 -8.94 -7.65
CA LEU A 217 9.44 -8.15 -8.46
C LEU A 217 8.28 -7.56 -7.63
N THR A 218 7.65 -8.36 -6.77
CA THR A 218 6.38 -8.00 -6.12
C THR A 218 6.53 -7.38 -4.72
N VAL A 219 7.43 -7.90 -3.89
CA VAL A 219 7.53 -7.54 -2.47
C VAL A 219 8.03 -6.10 -2.25
N PRO A 220 9.10 -5.63 -2.91
CA PRO A 220 9.54 -4.23 -2.77
C PRO A 220 8.46 -3.24 -3.19
N ALA A 221 7.68 -3.55 -4.23
CA ALA A 221 6.52 -2.74 -4.64
C ALA A 221 5.44 -2.71 -3.55
N LEU A 222 5.08 -3.87 -2.99
CA LEU A 222 4.10 -4.00 -1.91
C LEU A 222 4.50 -3.20 -0.66
N SER A 223 5.75 -3.36 -0.20
CA SER A 223 6.26 -2.69 1.00
C SER A 223 6.37 -1.17 0.81
N SER A 224 6.57 -0.70 -0.42
CA SER A 224 6.70 0.74 -0.75
C SER A 224 5.37 1.51 -0.73
N ILE A 225 4.22 0.84 -0.70
CA ILE A 225 2.89 1.48 -0.72
C ILE A 225 2.70 2.45 0.46
N ARG A 226 3.08 2.01 1.68
CA ARG A 226 2.94 2.84 2.89
C ARG A 226 3.86 4.06 2.84
N LEU A 227 5.06 3.89 2.30
CA LEU A 227 6.02 4.96 2.13
C LEU A 227 5.51 6.00 1.12
N ALA A 228 4.99 5.58 -0.03
CA ALA A 228 4.38 6.47 -1.01
C ALA A 228 3.18 7.23 -0.43
N LEU A 229 2.36 6.56 0.41
CA LEU A 229 1.26 7.22 1.10
C LEU A 229 1.72 8.26 2.12
N SER A 230 2.85 8.03 2.81
CA SER A 230 3.46 9.03 3.68
C SER A 230 3.91 10.27 2.90
N VAL A 231 4.45 10.11 1.69
CA VAL A 231 4.82 11.24 0.83
C VAL A 231 3.58 12.04 0.41
N LEU A 232 2.45 11.37 0.14
CA LEU A 232 1.17 12.05 -0.12
C LEU A 232 0.70 12.89 1.07
N ILE A 233 0.80 12.35 2.28
CA ILE A 233 0.36 13.04 3.50
C ILE A 233 1.15 14.34 3.70
N ASP A 234 2.44 14.34 3.37
CA ASP A 234 3.31 15.50 3.54
C ASP A 234 3.11 16.56 2.43
N ALA A 235 2.78 16.13 1.21
CA ALA A 235 2.51 17.02 0.09
C ALA A 235 1.14 17.73 0.16
N ILE A 236 0.17 17.17 0.90
CA ILE A 236 -1.21 17.66 0.96
C ILE A 236 -1.46 18.46 2.25
N PRO A 237 -2.15 19.62 2.19
CA PRO A 237 -2.48 20.41 3.37
C PRO A 237 -3.39 19.63 4.33
N THR A 238 -3.23 19.87 5.63
CA THR A 238 -3.84 19.07 6.73
C THR A 238 -5.34 18.85 6.60
N HIS A 239 -6.09 19.86 6.18
CA HIS A 239 -7.54 19.79 6.03
C HIS A 239 -8.02 18.92 4.84
N LEU A 240 -7.14 18.63 3.86
CA LEU A 240 -7.44 17.78 2.70
C LEU A 240 -6.80 16.39 2.78
N ARG A 241 -5.85 16.16 3.71
CA ARG A 241 -5.06 14.91 3.80
C ARG A 241 -5.91 13.64 3.78
N SER A 242 -6.93 13.57 4.62
CA SER A 242 -7.78 12.37 4.71
C SER A 242 -8.52 12.08 3.40
N LYS A 243 -8.98 13.12 2.70
CA LYS A 243 -9.68 13.01 1.41
C LYS A 243 -8.71 12.60 0.29
N ALA A 244 -7.50 13.17 0.27
CA ALA A 244 -6.48 12.79 -0.70
C ALA A 244 -6.03 11.34 -0.51
N VAL A 245 -5.79 10.92 0.74
CA VAL A 245 -5.43 9.54 1.07
C VAL A 245 -6.52 8.55 0.66
N SER A 246 -7.79 8.84 0.95
CA SER A 246 -8.90 7.95 0.55
C SER A 246 -9.02 7.85 -0.97
N LEU A 247 -8.91 8.97 -1.69
CA LEU A 247 -8.97 8.99 -3.15
C LEU A 247 -7.79 8.24 -3.78
N ALA A 248 -6.56 8.50 -3.34
CA ALA A 248 -5.37 7.86 -3.88
C ALA A 248 -5.36 6.34 -3.60
N THR A 249 -5.81 5.92 -2.42
CA THR A 249 -5.93 4.48 -2.10
C THR A 249 -7.06 3.81 -2.88
N MET A 250 -8.16 4.52 -3.20
CA MET A 250 -9.20 4.03 -4.10
C MET A 250 -8.64 3.76 -5.49
N PHE A 251 -7.89 4.70 -6.08
CA PHE A 251 -7.20 4.48 -7.35
C PHE A 251 -6.19 3.33 -7.27
N GLY A 252 -5.44 3.22 -6.16
CA GLY A 252 -4.59 2.07 -5.89
C GLY A 252 -5.34 0.74 -5.99
N ARG A 253 -6.51 0.62 -5.37
CA ARG A 253 -7.37 -0.57 -5.44
C ARG A 253 -7.89 -0.86 -6.84
N VAL A 254 -8.23 0.17 -7.62
CA VAL A 254 -8.57 0.01 -9.04
C VAL A 254 -7.38 -0.60 -9.79
N GLY A 255 -6.15 -0.18 -9.48
CA GLY A 255 -4.94 -0.79 -10.02
C GLY A 255 -4.81 -2.28 -9.75
N VAL A 256 -5.19 -2.74 -8.54
CA VAL A 256 -5.22 -4.18 -8.22
C VAL A 256 -6.21 -4.93 -9.11
N LEU A 257 -7.41 -4.38 -9.32
CA LEU A 257 -8.45 -5.00 -10.14
C LEU A 257 -8.01 -5.09 -11.60
N VAL A 258 -7.50 -3.98 -12.15
CA VAL A 258 -7.01 -3.91 -13.53
C VAL A 258 -5.86 -4.89 -13.73
N ALA A 259 -4.88 -4.92 -12.83
CA ALA A 259 -3.77 -5.86 -12.89
C ALA A 259 -4.22 -7.31 -12.79
N SER A 260 -5.19 -7.62 -11.92
CA SER A 260 -5.70 -8.99 -11.77
C SER A 260 -6.44 -9.46 -13.02
N MET A 261 -7.26 -8.59 -13.64
CA MET A 261 -7.91 -8.89 -14.91
C MET A 261 -6.88 -9.05 -16.04
N TYR A 262 -5.91 -8.16 -16.10
CA TYR A 262 -4.82 -8.19 -17.08
C TYR A 262 -4.01 -9.49 -17.00
N VAL A 263 -3.58 -9.90 -15.80
CA VAL A 263 -2.85 -11.16 -15.59
C VAL A 263 -3.75 -12.34 -15.92
N GLY A 264 -5.00 -12.36 -15.45
CA GLY A 264 -5.91 -13.46 -15.74
C GLY A 264 -6.17 -13.69 -17.23
N TYR A 265 -6.16 -12.63 -18.04
CA TYR A 265 -6.33 -12.72 -19.49
C TYR A 265 -5.01 -13.04 -20.22
N THR A 266 -3.92 -12.35 -19.86
CA THR A 266 -2.67 -12.38 -20.66
C THR A 266 -1.76 -13.53 -20.28
N LEU A 267 -1.82 -14.01 -19.03
CA LEU A 267 -0.91 -15.03 -18.52
C LEU A 267 -1.03 -16.35 -19.29
N SER A 268 -2.23 -16.66 -19.81
CA SER A 268 -2.47 -17.87 -20.60
C SER A 268 -2.08 -17.74 -22.07
N TRP A 269 -2.03 -16.51 -22.58
CA TRP A 269 -1.73 -16.23 -23.99
C TRP A 269 -0.26 -15.94 -24.22
N ASN A 270 0.32 -15.08 -23.37
CA ASN A 270 1.73 -14.72 -23.44
C ASN A 270 2.25 -14.33 -22.04
N CYS A 271 2.89 -15.30 -21.38
CA CYS A 271 3.53 -15.08 -20.09
C CYS A 271 4.61 -14.00 -20.14
N PHE A 272 5.43 -14.01 -21.20
CA PHE A 272 6.54 -13.07 -21.33
C PHE A 272 6.04 -11.62 -21.34
N VAL A 273 4.99 -11.34 -22.10
CA VAL A 273 4.34 -10.02 -22.14
C VAL A 273 3.77 -9.66 -20.76
N THR A 274 3.15 -10.63 -20.06
CA THR A 274 2.54 -10.39 -18.75
C THR A 274 3.55 -9.89 -17.73
N PHE A 275 4.67 -10.61 -17.54
CA PHE A 275 5.67 -10.22 -16.53
C PHE A 275 6.47 -8.97 -16.94
N ASN A 276 6.83 -8.84 -18.22
CA ASN A 276 7.57 -7.66 -18.68
C ASN A 276 6.74 -6.37 -18.63
N MET A 277 5.40 -6.44 -18.72
CA MET A 277 4.55 -5.27 -18.48
C MET A 277 4.64 -4.76 -17.03
N PHE A 278 4.80 -5.63 -16.04
CA PHE A 278 5.06 -5.19 -14.65
C PHE A 278 6.46 -4.61 -14.48
N VAL A 279 7.45 -5.06 -15.25
CA VAL A 279 8.77 -4.40 -15.30
C VAL A 279 8.61 -2.97 -15.81
N VAL A 280 7.89 -2.77 -16.92
CA VAL A 280 7.59 -1.44 -17.47
C VAL A 280 6.84 -0.56 -16.46
N PHE A 281 5.87 -1.11 -15.73
CA PHE A 281 5.17 -0.37 -14.67
C PHE A 281 6.13 0.09 -13.57
N MET A 282 7.03 -0.76 -13.12
CA MET A 282 8.00 -0.41 -12.08
C MET A 282 9.07 0.58 -12.59
N THR A 283 9.48 0.50 -13.85
CA THR A 283 10.29 1.53 -14.50
C THR A 283 9.54 2.86 -14.57
N GLY A 284 8.22 2.84 -14.83
CA GLY A 284 7.35 4.01 -14.76
C GLY A 284 7.32 4.63 -13.35
N VAL A 285 7.30 3.81 -12.30
CA VAL A 285 7.44 4.28 -10.92
C VAL A 285 8.77 5.02 -10.70
N ILE A 286 9.88 4.49 -11.21
CA ILE A 286 11.20 5.16 -11.11
C ILE A 286 11.14 6.55 -11.76
N LEU A 287 10.53 6.65 -12.95
CA LEU A 287 10.36 7.92 -13.66
C LEU A 287 9.45 8.90 -12.89
N LEU A 288 8.32 8.43 -12.37
CA LEU A 288 7.40 9.28 -11.61
C LEU A 288 8.04 9.78 -10.31
N VAL A 289 8.73 8.91 -9.59
CA VAL A 289 9.43 9.24 -8.34
C VAL A 289 10.62 10.17 -8.59
N SER A 290 11.30 10.07 -9.74
CA SER A 290 12.39 10.99 -10.08
C SER A 290 11.89 12.42 -10.30
N LEU A 291 10.67 12.57 -10.86
CA LEU A 291 9.97 13.85 -11.03
C LEU A 291 9.44 14.47 -9.73
N LEU A 292 9.31 13.68 -8.64
CA LEU A 292 8.93 14.24 -7.34
C LEU A 292 10.04 15.16 -6.80
N PRO A 293 9.70 16.33 -6.23
CA PRO A 293 10.68 17.18 -5.57
C PRO A 293 11.33 16.44 -4.38
N PHE A 294 12.60 16.75 -4.09
CA PHE A 294 13.28 16.17 -2.93
C PHE A 294 12.62 16.69 -1.64
N ASP A 295 12.18 15.78 -0.77
CA ASP A 295 11.77 16.12 0.59
C ASP A 295 12.99 16.70 1.33
N GLY A 296 13.10 18.03 1.38
CA GLY A 296 14.05 18.71 2.23
C GLY A 296 13.75 18.37 3.69
N ARG A 297 14.63 17.60 4.35
CA ARG A 297 14.64 17.49 5.82
C ARG A 297 15.16 18.81 6.37
N THR A 298 14.35 19.86 6.37
CA THR A 298 14.54 21.09 7.15
C THR A 298 13.36 22.02 6.89
N GLY A 299 12.86 22.63 7.98
CA GLY A 299 11.62 23.39 7.98
C GLY A 299 11.68 24.62 7.07
N SER A 300 11.21 24.47 5.83
CA SER A 300 10.69 25.57 5.06
C SER A 300 9.21 25.32 4.86
N ARG A 301 8.41 25.96 5.71
CA ARG A 301 7.06 26.40 5.35
C ARG A 301 7.22 27.24 4.08
N THR A 302 7.21 26.61 2.93
CA THR A 302 6.83 27.32 1.72
C THR A 302 5.32 27.40 1.77
N ALA A 303 4.87 28.54 2.29
CA ALA A 303 3.52 29.01 2.13
C ALA A 303 3.13 28.92 0.65
N LEU A 304 2.06 28.19 0.39
CA LEU A 304 1.19 28.31 -0.76
C LEU A 304 -0.23 28.15 -0.24
#